data_AF-A0A1V4CD32-F1
#
_entry.id   AF-A0A1V4CD32-F1
#
_cell.length_a   1.000
_cell.length_b   1.000
_cell.length_c   1.000
_cell.angle_alpha   90.00
_cell.angle_beta   90.00
_cell.angle_gamma   90.00
#
_symmetry.space_group_name_H-M   'P 1'
#
loop_
_entity.id
_entity.type
_entity.pdbx_description
1 polymer ?
#
loop_
_entity_poly.entity_id
_entity_poly.type
_entity_poly.pdbx_seq_one_letter_code
_entity_poly.pdbx_strand_id
1 'polypeptide(L)'
;MLLDAVEKALPEVQAKLVKGEKALEFEHDGQRVSFRLFEQHSRAEAPVQDPFYKRLGGTEYVYTFTGKLSLEITSYFDGRKKWGDGARESLSDKLGSFVQGLVDAARALKKRAQEMEAQRLRWAEEARVREERERENRALEDFRQKLLAEARASNDSQLMLAYLLRIQERLAESDTPLEKHAHEWLQRAQRIAEQANPELRRVRRLTAGGEPDPFSGYFGRALI
;
A
#
# COMPACT_ATOMS: atom_id res chain seq x y z
N MET A 1 -8.50 -25.67 -43.12
CA MET A 1 -8.26 -24.23 -42.86
C MET A 1 -7.16 -24.08 -41.80
N LEU A 2 -6.40 -22.99 -41.76
CA LEU A 2 -5.27 -22.82 -40.80
C LEU A 2 -5.68 -23.00 -39.32
N LEU A 3 -6.84 -22.48 -38.91
CA LEU A 3 -7.36 -22.66 -37.55
C LEU A 3 -7.73 -24.11 -37.23
N ASP A 4 -8.28 -24.84 -38.21
CA ASP A 4 -8.58 -26.28 -38.09
C ASP A 4 -7.28 -27.11 -37.96
N ALA A 5 -6.20 -26.69 -38.63
CA ALA A 5 -4.88 -27.31 -38.46
C ALA A 5 -4.28 -27.03 -37.07
N VAL A 6 -4.46 -25.81 -36.53
CA VAL A 6 -4.10 -25.49 -35.15
C VAL A 6 -4.88 -26.37 -34.18
N GLU A 7 -6.21 -26.39 -34.30
CA GLU A 7 -7.10 -27.16 -33.43
C GLU A 7 -6.73 -28.66 -33.37
N LYS A 8 -6.40 -29.25 -34.52
CA LYS A 8 -5.96 -30.66 -34.62
C LYS A 8 -4.61 -30.94 -33.99
N ALA A 9 -3.72 -29.94 -33.91
CA ALA A 9 -2.39 -30.08 -33.30
C ALA A 9 -2.38 -29.88 -31.77
N LEU A 10 -3.43 -29.27 -31.19
CA LEU A 10 -3.48 -28.99 -29.75
C LEU A 10 -3.52 -30.22 -28.83
N PRO A 11 -4.22 -31.33 -29.18
CA PRO A 11 -4.26 -32.52 -28.32
C PRO A 11 -2.88 -33.16 -28.09
N GLU A 12 -1.96 -33.06 -29.05
CA GLU A 12 -0.60 -33.60 -28.94
C GLU A 12 0.20 -32.93 -27.81
N VAL A 13 -0.14 -31.68 -27.48
CA VAL A 13 0.47 -30.91 -26.39
C VAL A 13 -0.44 -30.79 -25.16
N GLN A 14 -1.47 -31.64 -25.05
CA GLN A 14 -2.45 -31.62 -23.96
C GLN A 14 -3.09 -30.23 -23.77
N ALA A 15 -3.43 -29.59 -24.88
CA ALA A 15 -4.06 -28.28 -24.86
C ALA A 15 -5.37 -28.29 -25.66
N LYS A 16 -6.16 -27.23 -25.46
CA LYS A 16 -7.42 -27.04 -26.19
C LYS A 16 -7.65 -25.57 -26.52
N LEU A 17 -8.40 -25.35 -27.59
CA LEU A 17 -8.90 -24.03 -27.93
C LEU A 17 -10.12 -23.72 -27.05
N VAL A 18 -10.16 -22.53 -26.47
CA VAL A 18 -11.31 -22.05 -25.68
C VAL A 18 -11.80 -20.71 -26.22
N LYS A 19 -13.10 -20.46 -26.06
CA LYS A 19 -13.70 -19.19 -26.46
C LYS A 19 -13.29 -18.09 -25.48
N GLY A 20 -12.46 -17.16 -25.92
CA GLY A 20 -12.18 -15.91 -25.22
C GLY A 20 -13.22 -14.84 -25.52
N GLU A 21 -13.29 -13.80 -24.68
CA GLU A 21 -14.28 -12.71 -24.81
C GLU A 21 -13.96 -11.78 -25.99
N LYS A 22 -12.66 -11.57 -26.29
CA LYS A 22 -12.17 -10.63 -27.34
C LYS A 22 -11.09 -11.22 -28.24
N ALA A 23 -10.63 -12.44 -27.97
CA ALA A 23 -9.55 -13.11 -28.69
C ALA A 23 -9.74 -14.63 -28.68
N LEU A 24 -8.99 -15.33 -29.53
CA LEU A 24 -8.86 -16.77 -29.42
C LEU A 24 -7.95 -17.10 -28.24
N GLU A 25 -8.33 -18.10 -27.45
CA GLU A 25 -7.58 -18.52 -26.27
C GLU A 25 -7.16 -19.97 -26.37
N PHE A 26 -5.94 -20.22 -25.95
CA PHE A 26 -5.33 -21.53 -25.80
C PHE A 26 -5.24 -21.85 -24.31
N GLU A 27 -5.82 -22.97 -23.88
CA GLU A 27 -5.72 -23.44 -22.50
C GLU A 27 -4.75 -24.62 -22.41
N HIS A 28 -3.72 -24.47 -21.58
CA HIS A 28 -2.74 -25.51 -21.25
C HIS A 28 -2.38 -25.40 -19.78
N ASP A 29 -2.37 -26.52 -19.05
CA ASP A 29 -2.00 -26.55 -17.63
C ASP A 29 -2.82 -25.59 -16.74
N GLY A 30 -4.08 -25.33 -17.12
CA GLY A 30 -4.97 -24.38 -16.42
C GLY A 30 -4.62 -22.90 -16.65
N GLN A 31 -3.66 -22.60 -17.53
CA GLN A 31 -3.34 -21.24 -17.96
C GLN A 31 -3.97 -20.96 -19.32
N ARG A 32 -4.47 -19.73 -19.49
CA ARG A 32 -5.05 -19.26 -20.75
C ARG A 32 -4.12 -18.27 -21.42
N VAL A 33 -3.80 -18.56 -22.68
CA VAL A 33 -2.95 -17.75 -23.54
C VAL A 33 -3.80 -17.22 -24.68
N SER A 34 -3.96 -15.91 -24.75
CA SER A 34 -4.66 -15.24 -25.83
C SER A 34 -3.75 -15.10 -27.04
N PHE A 35 -4.29 -15.34 -28.23
CA PHE A 35 -3.61 -15.13 -29.49
C PHE A 35 -4.59 -14.65 -30.57
N ARG A 36 -4.04 -14.16 -31.69
CA ARG A 36 -4.81 -13.69 -32.84
C ARG A 36 -4.19 -14.17 -34.15
N LEU A 37 -5.05 -14.38 -35.14
CA LEU A 37 -4.70 -14.51 -36.55
C LEU A 37 -5.07 -13.20 -37.24
N PHE A 38 -4.15 -12.61 -38.00
CA PHE A 38 -4.40 -11.37 -38.73
C PHE A 38 -3.62 -11.32 -40.03
N GLU A 39 -4.11 -10.53 -40.98
CA GLU A 39 -3.41 -10.23 -42.22
C GLU A 39 -2.40 -9.09 -42.02
N GLN A 40 -1.20 -9.28 -42.54
CA GLN A 40 -0.17 -8.25 -42.57
C GLN A 40 -0.60 -7.11 -43.51
N HIS A 41 -0.36 -5.89 -43.05
CA HIS A 41 -0.64 -4.68 -43.80
C HIS A 41 0.57 -3.74 -43.71
N SER A 42 0.82 -2.98 -44.76
CA SER A 42 1.72 -1.83 -44.73
C SER A 42 0.90 -0.56 -44.55
N ARG A 43 1.43 0.40 -43.79
CA ARG A 43 0.86 1.75 -43.69
C ARG A 43 1.76 2.75 -44.43
N ALA A 44 1.16 3.68 -45.15
CA ALA A 44 1.83 4.85 -45.71
C ALA A 44 1.13 6.12 -45.22
N GLU A 45 1.91 7.17 -44.98
CA GLU A 45 1.33 8.47 -44.66
C GLU A 45 0.63 9.04 -45.89
N ALA A 46 -0.61 9.45 -45.71
CA ALA A 46 -1.38 10.17 -46.70
C ALA A 46 -1.50 11.65 -46.30
N PRO A 47 -1.48 12.57 -47.27
CA PRO A 47 -1.68 13.98 -46.98
C PRO A 47 -3.09 14.17 -46.40
N VAL A 48 -3.15 14.77 -45.20
CA VAL A 48 -4.43 15.10 -44.55
C VAL A 48 -5.21 16.05 -45.45
N GLN A 49 -6.35 15.56 -45.93
CA GLN A 49 -7.20 16.34 -46.85
C GLN A 49 -8.05 17.36 -46.10
N ASP A 50 -8.39 17.07 -44.83
CA ASP A 50 -9.17 17.97 -43.99
C ASP A 50 -8.33 19.15 -43.46
N PRO A 51 -8.67 20.42 -43.80
CA PRO A 51 -7.91 21.60 -43.40
C PRO A 51 -7.83 21.84 -41.89
N PHE A 52 -8.82 21.36 -41.12
CA PHE A 52 -8.85 21.49 -39.65
C PHE A 52 -7.81 20.56 -39.01
N TYR A 53 -7.77 19.28 -39.43
CA TYR A 53 -6.80 18.31 -38.92
C TYR A 53 -5.38 18.58 -39.41
N LYS A 54 -5.22 19.14 -40.62
CA LYS A 54 -3.91 19.56 -41.15
C LYS A 54 -3.27 20.67 -40.30
N ARG A 55 -4.08 21.58 -39.74
CA ARG A 55 -3.60 22.67 -38.85
C ARG A 55 -3.18 22.17 -37.46
N LEU A 56 -3.74 21.06 -37.01
CA LEU A 56 -3.41 20.41 -35.74
C LEU A 56 -2.25 19.40 -35.85
N GLY A 57 -1.58 19.33 -37.01
CA GLY A 57 -0.48 18.38 -37.24
C GLY A 57 -0.94 16.93 -37.37
N GLY A 58 -2.20 16.69 -37.77
CA GLY A 58 -2.71 15.35 -38.02
C GLY A 58 -1.97 14.65 -39.16
N THR A 59 -1.94 13.32 -39.11
CA THR A 59 -1.45 12.44 -40.17
C THR A 59 -2.55 11.44 -40.51
N GLU A 60 -2.89 11.32 -41.80
CA GLU A 60 -3.76 10.25 -42.29
C GLU A 60 -2.91 9.05 -42.71
N TYR A 61 -3.43 7.84 -42.54
CA TYR A 61 -2.73 6.62 -42.93
C TYR A 61 -3.56 5.85 -43.94
N VAL A 62 -2.93 5.48 -45.06
CA VAL A 62 -3.48 4.53 -46.02
C VAL A 62 -2.87 3.16 -45.73
N TYR A 63 -3.75 2.17 -45.61
CA TYR A 63 -3.38 0.79 -45.32
C TYR A 63 -3.50 -0.06 -46.59
N THR A 64 -2.42 -0.77 -46.91
CA THR A 64 -2.41 -1.74 -48.01
C THR A 64 -2.27 -3.14 -47.42
N PHE A 65 -3.27 -3.99 -47.67
CA PHE A 65 -3.25 -5.40 -47.28
C PHE A 65 -2.32 -6.19 -48.20
N THR A 66 -1.55 -7.12 -47.62
CA THR A 66 -0.43 -7.78 -48.33
C THR A 66 -0.73 -9.21 -48.77
N GLY A 67 -1.88 -9.77 -48.40
CA GLY A 67 -2.24 -11.17 -48.62
C GLY A 67 -1.53 -12.17 -47.70
N LYS A 68 -0.61 -11.71 -46.84
CA LYS A 68 0.19 -12.55 -45.94
C LYS A 68 -0.44 -12.63 -44.56
N LEU A 69 -0.54 -13.83 -44.00
CA LEU A 69 -1.13 -14.04 -42.68
C LEU A 69 -0.06 -14.08 -41.58
N SER A 70 -0.47 -13.80 -40.35
CA SER A 70 0.36 -13.89 -39.15
C SER A 70 -0.44 -14.32 -37.92
N LEU A 71 0.18 -15.18 -37.12
CA LEU A 71 -0.27 -15.54 -35.78
C LEU A 71 0.54 -14.77 -34.74
N GLU A 72 -0.14 -14.25 -33.73
CA GLU A 72 0.49 -13.52 -32.65
C GLU A 72 -0.10 -13.87 -31.29
N ILE A 73 0.76 -14.18 -30.33
CA ILE A 73 0.40 -14.33 -28.93
C ILE A 73 0.29 -12.94 -28.31
N THR A 74 -0.89 -12.60 -27.81
CA THR A 74 -1.19 -11.29 -27.20
C THR A 74 -1.00 -11.29 -25.69
N SER A 75 -0.98 -12.46 -25.04
CA SER A 75 -0.65 -12.59 -23.62
C SER A 75 0.76 -12.10 -23.31
N TYR A 76 0.94 -11.59 -22.08
CA TYR A 76 2.24 -11.14 -21.61
C TYR A 76 3.13 -12.33 -21.23
N PHE A 77 4.18 -12.56 -22.01
CA PHE A 77 5.30 -13.44 -21.66
C PHE A 77 6.57 -12.97 -22.38
N ASP A 78 7.72 -13.48 -21.93
CA ASP A 78 9.01 -13.24 -22.57
C ASP A 78 9.31 -14.38 -23.54
N GLY A 79 9.41 -14.05 -24.84
CA GLY A 79 9.64 -15.04 -25.89
C GLY A 79 9.16 -14.56 -27.26
N ARG A 80 9.23 -15.45 -28.25
CA ARG A 80 8.73 -15.16 -29.60
C ARG A 80 7.22 -15.02 -29.56
N LYS A 81 6.69 -13.87 -29.97
CA LYS A 81 5.23 -13.62 -29.97
C LYS A 81 4.57 -13.72 -31.34
N LYS A 82 5.33 -13.65 -32.44
CA LYS A 82 4.77 -13.52 -33.79
C LYS A 82 5.37 -14.53 -34.77
N TRP A 83 4.49 -15.13 -35.57
CA TRP A 83 4.79 -16.03 -36.68
C TRP A 83 4.00 -15.54 -37.89
N GLY A 84 4.60 -15.54 -39.07
CA GLY A 84 3.95 -15.06 -40.28
C GLY A 84 4.58 -15.68 -41.51
N ASP A 85 3.92 -15.48 -42.66
CA ASP A 85 4.46 -15.88 -43.95
C ASP A 85 5.82 -15.22 -44.21
N GLY A 86 6.80 -16.04 -44.56
CA GLY A 86 8.15 -15.61 -44.93
C GLY A 86 8.41 -15.74 -46.43
N ALA A 87 9.62 -15.39 -46.86
CA ALA A 87 10.02 -15.54 -48.26
C ALA A 87 10.17 -17.01 -48.70
N ARG A 88 10.42 -17.93 -47.75
CA ARG A 88 10.69 -19.37 -48.02
C ARG A 88 9.76 -20.34 -47.30
N GLU A 89 9.10 -19.90 -46.23
CA GLU A 89 8.26 -20.73 -45.37
C GLU A 89 6.92 -20.04 -45.16
N SER A 90 5.83 -20.78 -45.35
CA SER A 90 4.47 -20.32 -45.07
C SER A 90 4.18 -20.33 -43.57
N LEU A 91 3.09 -19.67 -43.18
CA LEU A 91 2.56 -19.75 -41.83
C LEU A 91 2.15 -21.18 -41.44
N SER A 92 1.67 -21.97 -42.41
CA SER A 92 1.33 -23.39 -42.22
C SER A 92 2.54 -24.20 -41.77
N ASP A 93 3.71 -23.97 -42.38
CA ASP A 93 4.96 -24.67 -42.04
C ASP A 93 5.43 -24.34 -40.61
N LYS A 94 5.04 -23.17 -40.10
CA LYS A 94 5.42 -22.66 -38.78
C LYS A 94 4.44 -23.03 -37.67
N LEU A 95 3.38 -23.77 -37.95
CA LEU A 95 2.34 -24.11 -36.97
C LEU A 95 2.90 -24.86 -35.77
N GLY A 96 3.81 -25.83 -35.97
CA GLY A 96 4.45 -26.54 -34.85
C GLY A 96 5.23 -25.60 -33.93
N SER A 97 6.00 -24.67 -34.51
CA SER A 97 6.73 -23.65 -33.73
C SER A 97 5.78 -22.68 -33.00
N PHE A 98 4.64 -22.35 -33.61
CA PHE A 98 3.62 -21.51 -32.99
C PHE A 98 2.98 -22.21 -31.77
N VAL A 99 2.61 -23.50 -31.92
CA VAL A 99 2.06 -24.30 -30.82
C VAL A 99 3.07 -24.42 -29.67
N GLN A 100 4.36 -24.63 -29.97
CA GLN A 100 5.41 -24.60 -28.95
C GLN A 100 5.47 -23.25 -28.23
N GLY A 101 5.36 -22.15 -28.97
CA GLY A 101 5.31 -20.80 -28.39
C GLY A 101 4.11 -20.58 -27.46
N LEU A 102 2.95 -21.17 -27.76
CA LEU A 102 1.77 -21.15 -26.88
C LEU A 102 2.02 -21.92 -25.57
N VAL A 103 2.66 -23.09 -25.64
CA VAL A 103 3.05 -23.87 -24.46
C VAL A 103 4.05 -23.10 -23.60
N ASP A 104 5.06 -22.48 -24.22
CA ASP A 104 6.06 -21.68 -23.50
C ASP A 104 5.42 -20.47 -22.81
N ALA A 105 4.48 -19.80 -23.49
CA ALA A 105 3.70 -18.70 -22.91
C ALA A 105 2.86 -19.16 -21.71
N ALA A 106 2.18 -20.31 -21.80
CA ALA A 106 1.40 -20.87 -20.71
C ALA A 106 2.28 -21.18 -19.48
N ARG A 107 3.47 -21.77 -19.69
CA ARG A 107 4.43 -22.04 -18.61
C ARG A 107 4.95 -20.76 -17.96
N ALA A 108 5.25 -19.73 -18.76
CA ALA A 108 5.67 -18.43 -18.26
C ALA A 108 4.58 -17.76 -17.41
N LEU A 109 3.32 -17.81 -17.85
CA LEU A 109 2.18 -17.30 -17.07
C LEU A 109 2.00 -18.05 -15.75
N LYS A 110 2.12 -19.39 -15.76
CA LYS A 110 2.05 -20.22 -14.55
C LYS A 110 3.12 -19.84 -13.54
N LYS A 111 4.38 -19.72 -13.99
CA LYS A 111 5.51 -19.32 -13.14
C LYS A 111 5.29 -17.93 -12.55
N ARG A 112 4.88 -16.96 -13.38
CA ARG A 112 4.59 -15.60 -12.93
C ARG A 112 3.47 -15.56 -11.90
N ALA A 113 2.38 -16.33 -12.10
CA ALA A 113 1.29 -16.40 -11.15
C ALA A 113 1.77 -16.92 -9.77
N GLN A 114 2.63 -17.94 -9.77
CA GLN A 114 3.23 -18.48 -8.53
C GLN A 114 4.15 -17.45 -7.84
N GLU A 115 4.98 -16.73 -8.60
CA GLU A 115 5.86 -15.68 -8.07
C GLU A 115 5.06 -14.52 -7.47
N MET A 116 4.01 -14.07 -8.16
CA MET A 116 3.12 -13.01 -7.68
C MET A 116 2.40 -13.43 -6.39
N GLU A 117 1.94 -14.68 -6.30
CA GLU A 117 1.30 -15.20 -5.10
C GLU A 117 2.27 -15.27 -3.92
N ALA A 118 3.48 -15.78 -4.15
CA ALA A 118 4.53 -15.82 -3.12
C ALA A 118 4.92 -14.41 -2.65
N GLN A 119 5.02 -13.45 -3.57
CA GLN A 119 5.29 -12.05 -3.24
C GLN A 119 4.14 -11.42 -2.46
N ARG A 120 2.89 -11.69 -2.85
CA ARG A 120 1.70 -11.22 -2.13
C ARG A 120 1.67 -11.71 -0.69
N LEU A 121 1.96 -12.99 -0.46
CA LEU A 121 2.03 -13.57 0.89
C LEU A 121 3.13 -12.93 1.73
N ARG A 122 4.32 -12.70 1.14
CA ARG A 122 5.42 -12.00 1.83
C ARG A 122 5.05 -10.58 2.22
N TRP A 123 4.48 -9.81 1.30
CA TRP A 123 4.03 -8.45 1.58
C TRP A 123 2.91 -8.37 2.61
N ALA A 124 1.99 -9.34 2.62
CA ALA A 124 0.94 -9.41 3.62
C ALA A 124 1.51 -9.65 5.02
N GLU A 125 2.49 -10.56 5.15
CA GLU A 125 3.16 -10.82 6.43
C GLU A 125 4.00 -9.62 6.89
N GLU A 126 4.78 -9.02 5.98
CA GLU A 126 5.57 -7.82 6.28
C GLU A 126 4.68 -6.63 6.70
N ALA A 127 3.52 -6.45 6.05
CA ALA A 127 2.56 -5.43 6.41
C ALA A 127 1.98 -5.67 7.81
N ARG A 128 1.64 -6.92 8.15
CA ARG A 128 1.14 -7.29 9.48
C ARG A 128 2.17 -7.00 10.58
N VAL A 129 3.42 -7.42 10.38
CA VAL A 129 4.51 -7.16 11.34
C VAL A 129 4.77 -5.66 11.49
N ARG A 130 4.72 -4.90 10.39
CA ARG A 130 4.89 -3.45 10.42
C ARG A 130 3.76 -2.77 11.20
N GLU A 131 2.51 -3.16 10.95
CA GLU A 131 1.34 -2.58 11.63
C GLU A 131 1.38 -2.85 13.14
N GLU A 132 1.74 -4.06 13.56
CA GLU A 132 1.91 -4.42 14.96
C GLU A 132 3.00 -3.57 15.62
N ARG A 133 4.17 -3.45 14.96
CA ARG A 133 5.27 -2.63 15.46
C ARG A 133 4.93 -1.14 15.53
N GLU A 134 4.20 -0.61 14.55
CA GLU A 134 3.73 0.78 14.56
C GLU A 134 2.69 1.01 15.66
N ARG A 135 1.84 0.02 15.95
CA ARG A 135 0.90 0.08 17.07
C ARG A 135 1.63 0.10 18.41
N GLU A 136 2.60 -0.78 18.60
CA GLU A 136 3.44 -0.82 19.81
C GLU A 136 4.23 0.48 20.00
N ASN A 137 4.87 0.98 18.94
CA ASN A 137 5.63 2.24 18.99
C ASN A 137 4.73 3.43 19.33
N ARG A 138 3.52 3.51 18.74
CA ARG A 138 2.54 4.56 19.09
C ARG A 138 2.12 4.46 20.55
N ALA A 139 1.81 3.27 21.04
CA ALA A 139 1.43 3.07 22.44
C ALA A 139 2.57 3.44 23.40
N LEU A 140 3.81 3.12 23.06
CA LEU A 140 4.99 3.47 23.85
C LEU A 140 5.26 4.98 23.85
N GLU A 141 5.13 5.64 22.70
CA GLU A 141 5.32 7.08 22.61
C GLU A 141 4.22 7.84 23.37
N ASP A 142 2.96 7.42 23.23
CA ASP A 142 1.84 7.98 24.01
C ASP A 142 2.07 7.80 25.52
N PHE A 143 2.56 6.63 25.94
CA PHE A 143 2.92 6.38 27.33
C PHE A 143 4.04 7.32 27.79
N ARG A 144 5.11 7.44 26.98
CA ARG A 144 6.26 8.31 27.25
C ARG A 144 5.82 9.77 27.41
N GLN A 145 4.99 10.29 26.51
CA GLN A 145 4.50 11.67 26.56
C GLN A 145 3.68 11.94 27.82
N LYS A 146 2.77 11.03 28.17
CA LYS A 146 1.95 11.15 29.39
C LYS A 146 2.80 11.04 30.66
N LEU A 147 3.81 10.16 30.68
CA LEU A 147 4.74 10.05 31.80
C LEU A 147 5.55 11.33 31.98
N LEU A 148 6.08 11.89 30.90
CA LEU A 148 6.79 13.17 30.93
C LEU A 148 5.90 14.31 31.41
N ALA A 149 4.62 14.33 31.01
CA ALA A 149 3.66 15.32 31.48
C ALA A 149 3.40 15.21 32.99
N GLU A 150 3.20 14.01 33.54
CA GLU A 150 3.07 13.84 34.99
C GLU A 150 4.35 14.18 35.75
N ALA A 151 5.53 13.81 35.23
CA ALA A 151 6.80 14.17 35.85
C ALA A 151 7.00 15.69 35.92
N ARG A 152 6.65 16.41 34.84
CA ARG A 152 6.67 17.89 34.81
C ARG A 152 5.70 18.48 35.82
N ALA A 153 4.45 18.01 35.85
CA ALA A 153 3.45 18.49 36.81
C ALA A 153 3.90 18.26 38.27
N SER A 154 4.54 17.12 38.55
CA SER A 154 5.11 16.88 39.89
C SER A 154 6.21 17.87 40.22
N ASN A 155 7.15 18.09 39.30
CA ASN A 155 8.24 19.04 39.49
C ASN A 155 7.72 20.46 39.70
N ASP A 156 6.75 20.90 38.90
CA ASP A 156 6.16 22.23 39.01
C ASP A 156 5.44 22.41 40.36
N SER A 157 4.70 21.40 40.82
CA SER A 157 4.07 21.39 42.14
C SER A 157 5.11 21.50 43.27
N GLN A 158 6.20 20.72 43.21
CA GLN A 158 7.28 20.78 44.19
C GLN A 158 7.96 22.16 44.21
N LEU A 159 8.18 22.77 43.04
CA LEU A 159 8.72 24.13 42.93
C LEU A 159 7.79 25.17 43.56
N MET A 160 6.47 25.07 43.31
CA MET A 160 5.47 25.97 43.92
C MET A 160 5.45 25.84 45.44
N LEU A 161 5.44 24.61 45.97
CA LEU A 161 5.45 24.35 47.40
C LEU A 161 6.73 24.87 48.07
N ALA A 162 7.89 24.65 47.45
CA ALA A 162 9.16 25.16 47.94
C ALA A 162 9.22 26.70 47.93
N TYR A 163 8.65 27.33 46.91
CA TYR A 163 8.52 28.79 46.84
C TYR A 163 7.61 29.35 47.94
N LEU A 164 6.45 28.73 48.15
CA LEU A 164 5.51 29.13 49.20
C LEU A 164 6.10 28.98 50.61
N LEU A 165 6.86 27.90 50.85
CA LEU A 165 7.58 27.70 52.11
C LEU A 165 8.55 28.86 52.37
N ARG A 166 9.35 29.25 51.37
CA ARG A 166 10.29 30.39 51.49
C ARG A 166 9.57 31.72 51.74
N ILE A 167 8.40 31.93 51.15
CA ILE A 167 7.58 33.13 51.45
C ILE A 167 7.14 33.10 52.91
N GLN A 168 6.62 31.97 53.39
CA GLN A 168 6.15 31.83 54.76
C GLN A 168 7.27 32.04 55.78
N GLU A 169 8.47 31.52 55.52
CA GLU A 169 9.66 31.75 56.35
C GLU A 169 10.00 33.25 56.44
N ARG A 170 10.03 33.97 55.31
CA ARG A 170 10.30 35.42 55.30
C ARG A 170 9.21 36.25 55.97
N LEU A 171 7.97 35.81 55.88
CA LEU A 171 6.85 36.46 56.57
C LEU A 171 6.93 36.23 58.08
N ALA A 172 7.39 35.05 58.52
CA ALA A 172 7.60 34.76 59.93
C ALA A 172 8.75 35.58 60.56
N GLU A 173 9.74 35.98 59.74
CA GLU A 173 10.80 36.93 60.14
C GLU A 173 10.30 38.39 60.23
N SER A 174 9.10 38.69 59.70
CA SER A 174 8.49 40.02 59.76
C SER A 174 7.51 40.10 60.92
N ASP A 175 7.68 41.08 61.81
CA ASP A 175 6.71 41.40 62.87
C ASP A 175 5.44 42.10 62.36
N THR A 176 5.23 42.14 61.04
CA THR A 176 4.07 42.82 60.44
C THR A 176 2.87 41.87 60.39
N PRO A 177 1.73 42.22 61.01
CA PRO A 177 0.51 41.42 60.90
C PRO A 177 0.06 41.33 59.43
N LEU A 178 -0.08 40.11 58.94
CA LEU A 178 -0.60 39.86 57.59
C LEU A 178 -2.09 40.20 57.51
N GLU A 179 -2.46 40.98 56.50
CA GLU A 179 -3.86 41.24 56.20
C GLU A 179 -4.59 39.98 55.71
N LYS A 180 -5.93 40.01 55.77
CA LYS A 180 -6.78 38.88 55.37
C LYS A 180 -6.55 38.47 53.90
N HIS A 181 -6.42 39.44 53.00
CA HIS A 181 -6.24 39.18 51.57
C HIS A 181 -4.92 38.44 51.26
N ALA A 182 -3.86 38.68 52.03
CA ALA A 182 -2.59 37.99 51.91
C ALA A 182 -2.68 36.53 52.35
N HIS A 183 -3.41 36.26 53.44
CA HIS A 183 -3.71 34.88 53.87
C HIS A 183 -4.53 34.11 52.84
N GLU A 184 -5.56 34.76 52.27
CA GLU A 184 -6.38 34.17 51.21
C GLU A 184 -5.55 33.83 49.96
N TRP A 185 -4.60 34.70 49.60
CA TRP A 185 -3.66 34.44 48.51
C TRP A 185 -2.78 33.21 48.78
N LEU A 186 -2.16 33.13 49.96
CA LEU A 186 -1.31 31.99 50.35
C LEU A 186 -2.10 30.67 50.33
N GLN A 187 -3.30 30.65 50.90
CA GLN A 187 -4.17 29.46 50.90
C GLN A 187 -4.59 29.04 49.49
N ARG A 188 -4.83 30.01 48.60
CA ARG A 188 -5.19 29.72 47.21
C ARG A 188 -4.00 29.16 46.45
N ALA A 189 -2.82 29.74 46.61
CA ALA A 189 -1.59 29.27 45.99
C ALA A 189 -1.22 27.85 46.47
N GLN A 190 -1.33 27.58 47.77
CA GLN A 190 -1.11 26.25 48.37
C GLN A 190 -2.02 25.20 47.72
N ARG A 191 -3.33 25.49 47.64
CA ARG A 191 -4.30 24.58 47.01
C ARG A 191 -3.99 24.31 45.55
N ILE A 192 -3.57 25.32 44.79
CA ILE A 192 -3.17 25.15 43.39
C ILE A 192 -1.96 24.21 43.28
N ALA A 193 -0.94 24.42 44.11
CA ALA A 193 0.27 23.59 44.11
C ALA A 193 -0.05 22.12 44.47
N GLU A 194 -0.87 21.89 45.49
CA GLU A 194 -1.29 20.54 45.90
C GLU A 194 -2.15 19.85 44.83
N GLN A 195 -3.08 20.58 44.19
CA GLN A 195 -3.92 20.05 43.11
C GLN A 195 -3.11 19.68 41.86
N ALA A 196 -2.02 20.41 41.60
CA ALA A 196 -1.12 20.12 40.48
C ALA A 196 -0.27 18.85 40.69
N ASN A 197 -0.13 18.36 41.93
CA ASN A 197 0.67 17.17 42.23
C ASN A 197 -0.04 15.87 41.75
N PRO A 198 0.50 15.13 40.76
CA PRO A 198 -0.12 13.91 40.27
C PRO A 198 0.18 12.67 41.14
N GLU A 199 1.11 12.73 42.09
CA GLU A 199 1.65 11.57 42.82
C GLU A 199 0.60 10.81 43.62
N LEU A 200 -0.22 11.51 44.41
CA LEU A 200 -1.26 10.87 45.21
C LEU A 200 -2.26 10.09 44.34
N ARG A 201 -2.63 10.67 43.19
CA ARG A 201 -3.49 9.99 42.21
C ARG A 201 -2.79 8.78 41.61
N ARG A 202 -1.51 8.91 41.26
CA ARG A 202 -0.69 7.84 40.68
C ARG A 202 -0.56 6.65 41.64
N VAL A 203 -0.21 6.90 42.90
CA VAL A 203 -0.10 5.88 43.95
C VAL A 203 -1.45 5.19 44.16
N ARG A 204 -2.56 5.94 44.25
CA ARG A 204 -3.91 5.35 44.37
C ARG A 204 -4.25 4.44 43.18
N ARG A 205 -3.93 4.84 41.95
CA ARG A 205 -4.20 3.98 40.77
C ARG A 205 -3.35 2.71 40.79
N LEU A 206 -2.07 2.82 41.10
CA LEU A 206 -1.16 1.67 41.14
C LEU A 206 -1.53 0.67 42.24
N THR A 207 -2.03 1.16 43.37
CA THR A 207 -2.46 0.32 44.50
C THR A 207 -3.86 -0.26 44.36
N ALA A 208 -4.74 0.36 43.55
CA ALA A 208 -6.08 -0.14 43.28
C ALA A 208 -6.11 -1.43 42.42
N GLY A 209 -4.99 -1.84 41.82
CA GLY A 209 -4.88 -3.10 41.07
C GLY A 209 -5.74 -3.20 39.81
N GLY A 210 -6.30 -2.09 39.32
CA GLY A 210 -7.18 -2.07 38.15
C GLY A 210 -6.41 -2.12 36.83
N GLU A 211 -7.01 -2.74 35.82
CA GLU A 211 -6.50 -2.70 34.45
C GLU A 211 -6.43 -1.24 33.93
N PRO A 212 -5.49 -0.93 33.02
CA PRO A 212 -5.44 0.37 32.37
C PRO A 212 -6.78 0.70 31.70
N ASP A 213 -7.22 1.95 31.82
CA ASP A 213 -8.49 2.40 31.26
C ASP A 213 -8.50 2.22 29.72
N PRO A 214 -9.58 1.69 29.11
CA PRO A 214 -9.60 1.42 27.67
C PRO A 214 -9.40 2.65 26.78
N PHE A 215 -9.70 3.85 27.28
CA PHE A 215 -9.64 5.10 26.53
C PHE A 215 -8.43 5.96 26.88
N SER A 216 -7.96 5.87 28.12
CA SER A 216 -6.96 6.76 28.69
C SER A 216 -5.72 6.03 29.20
N GLY A 217 -5.72 4.70 29.09
CA GLY A 217 -4.61 3.80 29.37
C GLY A 217 -4.20 3.84 30.83
N TYR A 218 -2.90 3.63 31.08
CA TYR A 218 -2.32 3.64 32.42
C TYR A 218 -2.45 4.98 33.16
N PHE A 219 -2.79 6.07 32.48
CA PHE A 219 -2.86 7.42 33.08
C PHE A 219 -4.27 7.83 33.51
N GLY A 220 -5.29 7.15 32.98
CA GLY A 220 -6.69 7.54 33.16
C GLY A 220 -7.02 8.92 32.56
N ARG A 221 -8.29 9.33 32.70
CA ARG A 221 -8.75 10.62 32.13
C ARG A 221 -7.91 11.80 32.65
N ALA A 222 -7.56 12.70 31.73
CA ALA A 222 -6.96 13.98 32.05
C ALA A 222 -7.93 14.82 32.88
N LEU A 223 -7.39 15.59 33.84
CA LEU A 223 -8.18 16.56 34.59
C LEU A 223 -8.32 17.81 33.70
N ILE A 224 -9.57 18.13 33.35
CA ILE A 224 -9.96 19.49 32.98
C ILE A 224 -10.12 20.27 34.29
#